data_AF-A0A6S7HQF5-F1
#
_entry.id   AF-A0A6S7HQF5-F1
#
_cell.length_a   1.000
_cell.length_b   1.000
_cell.length_c   1.000
_cell.angle_alpha   90.00
_cell.angle_beta   90.00
_cell.angle_gamma   90.00
#
_symmetry.space_group_name_H-M   'P 1'
#
loop_
_entity.id
_entity.type
_entity.pdbx_description
1 polymer ?
#
loop_
_entity_poly.entity_id
_entity_poly.type
_entity_poly.pdbx_seq_one_letter_code
_entity_poly.pdbx_strand_id
1 'polypeptide(L)'
;MTIEEIPFDRNKLVEMVGKVYQEHFDKKWTGHVCDIAGCKRVIVLDGNMKNAREVCACNNVGELFFSGMEGSIVVGCQNTPKKGSRYCVEHENLSSPFIDDSCLLTSEKRSVAELPQIDLRKEILPVKIMNEKETRQGKFYQVLWSDGKESWAKEANLPMKVLAILKLGNGYSQTKVKVEDSGFGAIELESVNGDGNALGAIDCGTEKGKHKCKNFRTAGILVFERPCGVVIGIRELFGSESKTQVYGHLHALIDKGKMDELGTICYDDACHLKRFAMNPKRCSLTPTATLISTRDIVCDRFHFRNHIDKWCKKHCNPDQCNDLKAS
;
A
#
# COMPACT_ATOMS: atom_id res chain seq x y z
N MET A 1 2.98 -34.00 1.87
CA MET A 1 2.81 -33.43 0.53
C MET A 1 3.58 -34.31 -0.42
N THR A 2 2.88 -35.04 -1.28
CA THR A 2 3.55 -35.82 -2.33
C THR A 2 4.00 -34.90 -3.46
N ILE A 3 4.91 -35.35 -4.31
CA ILE A 3 5.38 -34.55 -5.45
C ILE A 3 4.22 -34.20 -6.40
N GLU A 4 3.19 -35.03 -6.48
CA GLU A 4 2.02 -34.78 -7.35
C GLU A 4 1.13 -33.63 -6.85
N GLU A 5 1.23 -33.24 -5.58
CA GLU A 5 0.44 -32.15 -4.98
C GLU A 5 1.09 -30.77 -5.17
N ILE A 6 2.32 -30.72 -5.68
CA ILE A 6 3.05 -29.46 -5.90
C ILE A 6 2.54 -28.79 -7.18
N PRO A 7 2.01 -27.55 -7.12
CA PRO A 7 1.50 -26.88 -8.30
C PRO A 7 2.64 -26.52 -9.27
N PHE A 8 2.42 -26.80 -10.56
CA PHE A 8 3.34 -26.39 -11.63
C PHE A 8 3.33 -24.88 -11.88
N ASP A 9 2.24 -24.20 -11.52
CA ASP A 9 2.17 -22.75 -11.61
C ASP A 9 3.02 -22.10 -10.52
N ARG A 10 3.98 -21.26 -10.94
CA ARG A 10 4.92 -20.60 -10.04
C ARG A 10 4.23 -19.77 -8.96
N ASN A 11 3.14 -19.08 -9.29
CA ASN A 11 2.48 -18.20 -8.31
C ASN A 11 1.75 -19.04 -7.26
N LYS A 12 1.06 -20.12 -7.67
CA LYS A 12 0.47 -21.09 -6.76
C LYS A 12 1.52 -21.77 -5.88
N LEU A 13 2.70 -22.07 -6.44
CA LEU A 13 3.82 -22.64 -5.68
C LEU A 13 4.32 -21.65 -4.63
N VAL A 14 4.53 -20.39 -5.01
CA VAL A 14 4.96 -19.33 -4.10
C VAL A 14 3.91 -19.09 -3.00
N GLU A 15 2.62 -19.12 -3.32
CA GLU A 15 1.56 -18.98 -2.32
C GLU A 15 1.59 -20.14 -1.31
N MET A 16 1.63 -21.38 -1.81
CA MET A 16 1.65 -22.58 -0.98
C MET A 16 2.89 -22.62 -0.08
N VAL A 17 4.06 -22.43 -0.68
CA VAL A 17 5.35 -22.49 0.02
C VAL A 17 5.51 -21.27 0.93
N GLY A 18 5.13 -20.08 0.45
CA GLY A 18 5.24 -18.83 1.17
C GLY A 18 4.49 -18.85 2.49
N LYS A 19 3.26 -19.38 2.53
CA LYS A 19 2.50 -19.52 3.79
C LYS A 19 3.24 -20.40 4.80
N VAL A 20 3.70 -21.58 4.37
CA VAL A 20 4.43 -22.51 5.24
C VAL A 20 5.75 -21.89 5.74
N TYR A 21 6.51 -21.25 4.85
CA TYR A 21 7.74 -20.56 5.25
C TYR A 21 7.47 -19.41 6.22
N GLN A 22 6.43 -18.61 5.97
CA GLN A 22 6.06 -17.50 6.85
C GLN A 22 5.67 -18.00 8.24
N GLU A 23 4.86 -19.06 8.34
CA GLU A 23 4.50 -19.67 9.63
C GLU A 23 5.72 -20.18 10.40
N HIS A 24 6.64 -20.87 9.70
CA HIS A 24 7.87 -21.36 10.33
C HIS A 24 8.81 -20.22 10.71
N PHE A 25 8.88 -19.18 9.88
CA PHE A 25 9.65 -17.97 10.16
C PHE A 25 9.10 -17.27 11.40
N ASP A 26 7.79 -17.06 11.48
CA ASP A 26 7.14 -16.39 12.60
C ASP A 26 7.31 -17.18 13.90
N LYS A 27 7.11 -18.51 13.82
CA LYS A 27 7.32 -19.40 14.97
C LYS A 27 8.75 -19.37 15.49
N LYS A 28 9.74 -19.28 14.59
CA LYS A 28 11.17 -19.33 14.94
C LYS A 28 11.73 -17.98 15.37
N TRP A 29 11.38 -16.91 14.68
CA TRP A 29 12.08 -15.62 14.77
C TRP A 29 11.24 -14.53 15.44
N THR A 30 9.93 -14.47 15.22
CA THR A 30 9.09 -13.41 15.81
C THR A 30 9.05 -13.51 17.34
N GLY A 31 9.04 -14.74 17.87
CA GLY A 31 9.16 -15.05 19.29
C GLY A 31 10.60 -15.23 19.79
N HIS A 32 11.60 -14.78 19.03
CA HIS A 32 13.00 -14.96 19.38
C HIS A 32 13.32 -14.34 20.75
N VAL A 33 14.03 -15.10 21.57
CA VAL A 33 14.56 -14.68 22.86
C VAL A 33 16.04 -15.03 22.90
N CYS A 34 16.87 -14.03 23.17
CA CYS A 34 18.28 -14.21 23.53
C CYS A 34 18.66 -13.21 24.64
N ASP A 35 19.88 -13.38 25.16
CA ASP A 35 20.38 -12.59 26.28
C ASP A 35 20.99 -11.25 25.86
N ILE A 36 20.96 -10.92 24.56
CA ILE A 36 21.42 -9.62 24.06
C ILE A 36 20.51 -8.53 24.63
N ALA A 37 21.13 -7.53 25.26
CA ALA A 37 20.44 -6.42 25.88
C ALA A 37 19.46 -5.76 24.89
N GLY A 38 18.23 -5.54 25.37
CA GLY A 38 17.16 -4.94 24.56
C GLY A 38 16.47 -5.91 23.58
N CYS A 39 16.92 -7.15 23.38
CA CYS A 39 16.35 -8.06 22.37
C CYS A 39 14.83 -8.25 22.50
N LYS A 40 14.28 -8.33 23.72
CA LYS A 40 12.82 -8.44 23.92
C LYS A 40 12.09 -7.10 23.82
N ARG A 41 12.78 -6.02 24.19
CA ARG A 41 12.21 -4.70 24.45
C ARG A 41 12.35 -3.72 23.30
N VAL A 42 13.24 -3.97 22.35
CA VAL A 42 13.56 -3.06 21.25
C VAL A 42 13.24 -3.73 19.92
N ILE A 43 12.66 -2.96 19.01
CA ILE A 43 12.55 -3.30 17.60
C ILE A 43 13.11 -2.14 16.79
N VAL A 44 13.92 -2.45 15.79
CA VAL A 44 14.48 -1.52 14.82
C VAL A 44 13.74 -1.68 13.50
N LEU A 45 13.31 -0.57 12.92
CA LEU A 45 12.69 -0.51 11.61
C LEU A 45 13.67 0.18 10.66
N ASP A 46 13.95 -0.47 9.53
CA ASP A 46 14.74 0.13 8.45
C ASP A 46 14.04 -0.02 7.10
N GLY A 47 13.98 1.09 6.38
CA GLY A 47 13.39 1.18 5.05
C GLY A 47 14.48 1.09 3.98
N ASN A 48 14.50 -0.01 3.21
CA ASN A 48 15.43 -0.16 2.10
C ASN A 48 14.74 0.05 0.75
N MET A 49 14.75 1.30 0.30
CA MET A 49 14.22 1.71 -1.00
C MET A 49 14.98 1.15 -2.21
N LYS A 50 16.20 0.61 -2.04
CA LYS A 50 16.99 0.04 -3.15
C LYS A 50 16.45 -1.31 -3.58
N ASN A 51 15.86 -2.06 -2.65
CA ASN A 51 15.24 -3.35 -2.90
C ASN A 51 13.80 -3.18 -3.43
N ALA A 52 13.67 -2.47 -4.55
CA ALA A 52 12.40 -2.19 -5.20
C ALA A 52 12.29 -2.95 -6.53
N ARG A 53 11.15 -3.61 -6.74
CA ARG A 53 10.82 -4.32 -7.99
C ARG A 53 9.81 -3.54 -8.83
N GLU A 54 9.67 -3.91 -10.09
CA GLU A 54 8.60 -3.39 -10.93
C GLU A 54 7.25 -3.99 -10.54
N VAL A 55 6.22 -3.15 -10.58
CA VAL A 55 4.82 -3.52 -10.36
C VAL A 55 3.97 -2.99 -11.50
N CYS A 56 2.82 -3.63 -11.69
CA CYS A 56 1.84 -3.25 -12.68
C CYS A 56 1.48 -1.77 -12.54
N ALA A 57 1.52 -1.03 -13.65
CA ALA A 57 1.26 0.41 -13.68
C ALA A 57 -0.19 0.81 -13.35
N CYS A 58 -1.08 -0.17 -13.17
CA CYS A 58 -2.44 0.08 -12.74
C CYS A 58 -2.48 0.51 -11.26
N ASN A 59 -2.70 1.79 -11.01
CA ASN A 59 -2.44 2.45 -9.73
C ASN A 59 -3.66 2.63 -8.80
N ASN A 60 -4.84 2.11 -9.17
CA ASN A 60 -6.09 2.38 -8.43
C ASN A 60 -6.94 1.12 -8.16
N VAL A 61 -6.35 -0.08 -8.24
CA VAL A 61 -7.07 -1.36 -8.15
C VAL A 61 -6.78 -2.18 -6.90
N GLY A 62 -5.73 -1.85 -6.14
CA GLY A 62 -5.37 -2.58 -4.93
C GLY A 62 -5.40 -1.69 -3.71
N GLU A 63 -5.90 -2.27 -2.62
CA GLU A 63 -6.02 -1.62 -1.32
C GLU A 63 -5.46 -2.51 -0.20
N LEU A 64 -4.60 -1.94 0.65
CA LEU A 64 -4.13 -2.58 1.87
C LEU A 64 -5.06 -2.26 3.03
N PHE A 65 -5.36 -3.27 3.83
CA PHE A 65 -6.18 -3.17 5.04
C PHE A 65 -5.36 -3.68 6.22
N PHE A 66 -5.49 -3.00 7.36
CA PHE A 66 -4.82 -3.37 8.59
C PHE A 66 -5.85 -3.36 9.72
N SER A 67 -5.84 -4.38 10.58
CA SER A 67 -6.79 -4.53 11.70
C SER A 67 -6.78 -3.33 12.65
N GLY A 68 -5.65 -2.62 12.72
CA GLY A 68 -5.43 -1.45 13.58
C GLY A 68 -5.76 -0.08 13.01
N MET A 69 -6.33 0.01 11.81
CA MET A 69 -6.58 1.30 11.17
C MET A 69 -7.96 1.39 10.54
N GLU A 70 -8.56 2.57 10.62
CA GLU A 70 -9.76 2.89 9.85
C GLU A 70 -9.41 3.12 8.38
N GLY A 71 -10.16 2.47 7.50
CA GLY A 71 -10.03 2.59 6.04
C GLY A 71 -8.94 1.71 5.44
N SER A 72 -8.56 2.06 4.21
CA SER A 72 -7.60 1.30 3.41
C SER A 72 -6.55 2.21 2.77
N ILE A 73 -5.43 1.62 2.35
CA ILE A 73 -4.37 2.32 1.64
C ILE A 73 -4.40 1.90 0.17
N VAL A 74 -4.68 2.83 -0.73
CA VAL A 74 -4.59 2.56 -2.17
C VAL A 74 -3.13 2.39 -2.58
N VAL A 75 -2.79 1.20 -3.06
CA VAL A 75 -1.41 0.81 -3.46
C VAL A 75 -1.31 0.41 -4.93
N GLY A 76 -2.45 0.27 -5.62
CA GLY A 76 -2.49 -0.22 -7.00
C GLY A 76 -2.25 -1.73 -7.10
N CYS A 77 -2.03 -2.23 -8.31
CA CYS A 77 -1.79 -3.64 -8.56
C CYS A 77 -0.36 -4.03 -8.19
N GLN A 78 -0.22 -4.97 -7.27
CA GLN A 78 1.08 -5.44 -6.79
C GLN A 78 1.72 -6.50 -7.69
N ASN A 79 1.00 -6.97 -8.71
CA ASN A 79 1.48 -8.01 -9.61
C ASN A 79 2.66 -7.49 -10.46
N THR A 80 3.62 -8.38 -10.71
CA THR A 80 4.76 -8.08 -11.59
C THR A 80 4.26 -7.88 -13.03
N PRO A 81 4.74 -6.85 -13.76
CA PRO A 81 4.40 -6.67 -15.16
C PRO A 81 4.80 -7.88 -16.02
N LYS A 82 4.05 -8.12 -17.10
CA LYS A 82 4.45 -9.08 -18.13
C LYS A 82 5.68 -8.54 -18.86
N LYS A 83 6.58 -9.42 -19.27
CA LYS A 83 7.78 -9.05 -20.05
C LYS A 83 7.39 -8.21 -21.28
N GLY A 84 7.98 -7.02 -21.40
CA GLY A 84 7.70 -6.07 -22.48
C GLY A 84 6.42 -5.22 -22.30
N SER A 85 5.73 -5.35 -21.17
CA SER A 85 4.54 -4.58 -20.83
C SER A 85 4.73 -3.82 -19.52
N ARG A 86 3.98 -2.73 -19.34
CA ARG A 86 3.86 -2.02 -18.06
C ARG A 86 2.76 -2.59 -17.15
N TYR A 87 2.00 -3.56 -17.64
CA TYR A 87 0.88 -4.19 -16.95
C TYR A 87 1.14 -5.68 -16.71
N CYS A 88 0.56 -6.21 -15.63
CA CYS A 88 0.52 -7.66 -15.40
C CYS A 88 -0.44 -8.34 -16.41
N VAL A 89 -0.45 -9.67 -16.44
CA VAL A 89 -1.30 -10.46 -17.35
C VAL A 89 -2.79 -10.15 -17.19
N GLU A 90 -3.22 -9.85 -15.97
CA GLU A 90 -4.61 -9.50 -15.66
C GLU A 90 -4.98 -8.16 -16.27
N HIS A 91 -4.15 -7.13 -16.06
CA HIS A 91 -4.39 -5.76 -16.52
C HIS A 91 -3.94 -5.48 -17.95
N GLU A 92 -3.17 -6.37 -18.56
CA GLU A 92 -2.82 -6.29 -19.98
C GLU A 92 -4.10 -6.30 -20.82
N ASN A 93 -4.29 -5.31 -21.69
CA ASN A 93 -5.49 -5.09 -22.52
C ASN A 93 -6.76 -4.69 -21.74
N LEU A 94 -6.64 -4.26 -20.48
CA LEU A 94 -7.71 -3.56 -19.74
C LEU A 94 -7.44 -2.07 -19.61
N SER A 95 -6.19 -1.63 -19.67
CA SER A 95 -5.85 -0.22 -19.63
C SER A 95 -6.12 0.46 -20.97
N SER A 96 -6.65 1.67 -20.92
CA SER A 96 -6.68 2.58 -22.07
C SER A 96 -6.39 4.01 -21.61
N PRO A 97 -6.02 4.92 -22.52
CA PRO A 97 -6.14 6.34 -22.25
C PRO A 97 -7.57 6.67 -21.78
N PHE A 98 -7.72 7.76 -21.01
CA PHE A 98 -9.03 8.32 -20.74
C PHE A 98 -9.70 8.71 -22.06
N ILE A 99 -10.95 8.29 -22.25
CA ILE A 99 -11.73 8.55 -23.46
C ILE A 99 -13.03 9.21 -23.05
N ASP A 100 -13.38 10.32 -23.68
CA ASP A 100 -14.67 10.99 -23.50
C ASP A 100 -15.25 11.38 -24.87
N ASP A 101 -16.08 10.48 -25.37
CA ASP A 101 -16.83 10.60 -26.62
C ASP A 101 -18.20 11.28 -26.41
N SER A 102 -18.42 11.97 -25.27
CA SER A 102 -19.69 12.66 -24.99
C SER A 102 -20.04 13.70 -26.07
N CYS A 103 -19.05 14.31 -26.71
CA CYS A 103 -19.25 15.25 -27.82
C CYS A 103 -19.84 14.60 -29.07
N LEU A 104 -19.76 13.27 -29.21
CA LEU A 104 -20.40 12.53 -30.32
C LEU A 104 -21.90 12.30 -30.04
N LEU A 105 -22.33 12.41 -28.78
CA LEU A 105 -23.71 12.22 -28.35
C LEU A 105 -24.53 13.51 -28.43
N THR A 106 -23.91 14.67 -28.25
CA THR A 106 -24.54 15.97 -28.44
C THR A 106 -24.24 16.47 -29.85
N SER A 107 -25.23 16.96 -30.58
CA SER A 107 -25.04 17.54 -31.93
C SER A 107 -24.29 18.89 -31.92
N GLU A 108 -23.58 19.18 -30.83
CA GLU A 108 -22.81 20.40 -30.64
C GLU A 108 -21.47 20.27 -31.38
N LYS A 109 -21.32 21.03 -32.46
CA LYS A 109 -20.05 21.13 -33.19
C LYS A 109 -19.00 21.81 -32.31
N ARG A 110 -18.17 21.03 -31.60
CA ARG A 110 -16.94 21.58 -31.01
C ARG A 110 -15.94 21.92 -32.11
N SER A 111 -15.23 23.02 -31.93
CA SER A 111 -14.10 23.35 -32.78
C SER A 111 -12.96 22.35 -32.51
N VAL A 112 -12.23 21.95 -33.56
CA VAL A 112 -11.11 20.99 -33.47
C VAL A 112 -10.02 21.44 -32.49
N ALA A 113 -9.97 22.74 -32.17
CA ALA A 113 -9.04 23.34 -31.22
C ALA A 113 -9.38 23.07 -29.73
N GLU A 114 -10.57 22.53 -29.42
CA GLU A 114 -11.02 22.23 -28.04
C GLU A 114 -10.99 20.73 -27.71
N LEU A 115 -10.45 19.89 -28.59
CA LEU A 115 -10.25 18.49 -28.25
C LEU A 115 -9.26 18.43 -27.07
N PRO A 116 -9.65 17.81 -25.94
CA PRO A 116 -8.75 17.68 -24.80
C PRO A 116 -7.49 16.99 -25.29
N GLN A 117 -6.32 17.61 -25.07
CA GLN A 117 -5.05 16.93 -25.32
C GLN A 117 -5.06 15.65 -24.48
N ILE A 118 -5.24 14.52 -25.16
CA ILE A 118 -5.22 13.21 -24.53
C ILE A 118 -3.82 13.06 -23.96
N ASP A 119 -3.70 13.08 -22.64
CA ASP A 119 -2.46 12.72 -21.98
C ASP A 119 -2.26 11.21 -22.16
N LEU A 120 -1.68 10.84 -23.30
CA LEU A 120 -1.38 9.45 -23.67
C LEU A 120 -0.46 8.75 -22.66
N ARG A 121 0.09 9.49 -21.68
CA ARG A 121 0.96 8.93 -20.64
C ARG A 121 0.19 8.42 -19.43
N LYS A 122 -1.09 8.80 -19.27
CA LYS A 122 -1.92 8.44 -18.11
C LYS A 122 -3.03 7.48 -18.52
N GLU A 123 -2.63 6.25 -18.78
CA GLU A 123 -3.56 5.14 -18.93
C GLU A 123 -4.30 4.89 -17.60
N ILE A 124 -5.61 4.68 -17.70
CA ILE A 124 -6.52 4.45 -16.58
C ILE A 124 -7.40 3.25 -16.92
N LEU A 125 -7.98 2.61 -15.91
CA LEU A 125 -8.87 1.48 -16.14
C LEU A 125 -10.34 1.91 -16.20
N PRO A 126 -11.14 1.35 -17.11
CA PRO A 126 -12.57 1.30 -16.94
C PRO A 126 -12.87 0.40 -15.74
N VAL A 127 -13.49 0.97 -14.71
CA VAL A 127 -13.89 0.27 -13.49
C VAL A 127 -15.27 -0.33 -13.68
N LYS A 128 -16.24 0.43 -14.17
CA LYS A 128 -17.62 -0.04 -14.29
C LYS A 128 -18.31 0.55 -15.51
N ILE A 129 -19.15 -0.26 -16.15
CA ILE A 129 -20.08 0.24 -17.16
C ILE A 129 -21.39 0.58 -16.45
N MET A 130 -21.73 1.86 -16.43
CA MET A 130 -22.85 2.42 -15.69
C MET A 130 -24.14 2.38 -16.51
N ASN A 131 -24.05 2.75 -17.79
CA ASN A 131 -25.18 2.81 -18.71
C ASN A 131 -24.74 2.44 -20.13
N GLU A 132 -25.72 2.13 -20.98
CA GLU A 132 -25.54 1.82 -22.40
C GLU A 132 -26.49 2.68 -23.22
N LYS A 133 -26.05 3.13 -24.40
CA LYS A 133 -26.87 3.86 -25.35
C LYS A 133 -26.50 3.49 -26.79
N GLU A 134 -27.51 3.19 -27.60
CA GLU A 134 -27.33 3.00 -29.04
C GLU A 134 -27.80 4.24 -29.81
N THR A 135 -27.01 4.64 -30.80
CA THR A 135 -27.27 5.83 -31.63
C THR A 135 -27.01 5.49 -33.10
N ARG A 136 -27.34 6.42 -34.01
CA ARG A 136 -26.97 6.30 -35.43
C ARG A 136 -25.46 6.20 -35.67
N GLN A 137 -24.64 6.67 -34.73
CA GLN A 137 -23.18 6.60 -34.82
C GLN A 137 -22.60 5.31 -34.23
N GLY A 138 -23.46 4.43 -33.72
CA GLY A 138 -23.11 3.18 -33.07
C GLY A 138 -23.41 3.17 -31.57
N LYS A 139 -22.82 2.19 -30.90
CA LYS A 139 -23.03 1.88 -29.49
C LYS A 139 -22.05 2.63 -28.58
N PHE A 140 -22.57 3.16 -27.48
CA PHE A 140 -21.82 3.93 -26.48
C PHE A 140 -22.11 3.39 -25.08
N TYR A 141 -21.12 3.52 -24.21
CA TYR A 141 -21.20 3.10 -22.82
C TYR A 141 -20.76 4.24 -21.91
N GLN A 142 -21.53 4.48 -20.84
CA GLN A 142 -21.09 5.37 -19.77
C GLN A 142 -20.14 4.58 -18.86
N VAL A 143 -18.90 5.03 -18.76
CA VAL A 143 -17.81 4.33 -18.10
C VAL A 143 -17.40 5.13 -16.86
N LEU A 144 -17.39 4.46 -15.71
CA LEU A 144 -16.70 4.93 -14.51
C LEU A 144 -15.24 4.50 -14.59
N TRP A 145 -14.32 5.45 -14.48
CA TRP A 145 -12.89 5.21 -14.58
C TRP A 145 -12.21 5.09 -13.21
N SER A 146 -11.01 4.52 -13.20
CA SER A 146 -10.25 4.24 -11.97
C SER A 146 -9.77 5.48 -11.21
N ASP A 147 -9.79 6.66 -11.83
CA ASP A 147 -9.53 7.94 -11.17
C ASP A 147 -10.81 8.63 -10.67
N GLY A 148 -11.95 7.95 -10.75
CA GLY A 148 -13.26 8.42 -10.29
C GLY A 148 -14.02 9.25 -11.32
N LYS A 149 -13.46 9.51 -12.51
CA LYS A 149 -14.17 10.23 -13.56
C LYS A 149 -15.23 9.36 -14.21
N GLU A 150 -16.23 10.01 -14.78
CA GLU A 150 -17.21 9.39 -15.67
C GLU A 150 -17.14 10.02 -17.05
N SER A 151 -17.32 9.20 -18.08
CA SER A 151 -17.47 9.68 -19.46
C SER A 151 -18.25 8.69 -20.30
N TRP A 152 -18.70 9.12 -21.47
CA TRP A 152 -19.18 8.21 -22.50
C TRP A 152 -18.04 7.76 -23.38
N ALA A 153 -17.94 6.46 -23.65
CA ALA A 153 -16.98 5.92 -24.61
C ALA A 153 -17.71 5.12 -25.68
N LYS A 154 -17.31 5.32 -26.93
CA LYS A 154 -17.79 4.51 -28.07
C LYS A 154 -17.28 3.09 -27.92
N GLU A 155 -18.08 2.10 -28.32
CA GLU A 155 -17.73 0.68 -28.20
C GLU A 155 -16.35 0.35 -28.79
N ALA A 156 -16.03 0.88 -29.98
CA ALA A 156 -14.75 0.65 -30.65
C ALA A 156 -13.52 1.19 -29.89
N ASN A 157 -13.74 2.09 -28.93
CA ASN A 157 -12.70 2.72 -28.13
C ASN A 157 -12.49 2.01 -26.78
N LEU A 158 -13.35 1.07 -26.40
CA LEU A 158 -13.19 0.31 -25.16
C LEU A 158 -12.14 -0.81 -25.29
N PRO A 159 -11.44 -1.16 -24.19
CA PRO A 159 -10.50 -2.27 -24.21
C PRO A 159 -11.17 -3.59 -24.60
N MET A 160 -10.48 -4.42 -25.40
CA MET A 160 -11.01 -5.68 -25.93
C MET A 160 -11.53 -6.64 -24.86
N LYS A 161 -10.88 -6.69 -23.68
CA LYS A 161 -11.35 -7.50 -22.55
C LYS A 161 -12.68 -7.02 -21.99
N VAL A 162 -12.91 -5.70 -21.92
CA VAL A 162 -14.21 -5.13 -21.49
C VAL A 162 -15.29 -5.50 -22.49
N LEU A 163 -15.00 -5.34 -23.78
CA LEU A 163 -15.91 -5.72 -24.86
C LEU A 163 -16.26 -7.21 -24.85
N ALA A 164 -15.28 -8.08 -24.60
CA ALA A 164 -15.52 -9.51 -24.49
C ALA A 164 -16.48 -9.84 -23.34
N ILE A 165 -16.35 -9.18 -22.19
CA ILE A 165 -17.25 -9.36 -21.03
C ILE A 165 -18.66 -8.87 -21.36
N LEU A 166 -18.78 -7.68 -21.95
CA LEU A 166 -20.09 -7.10 -22.32
C LEU A 166 -20.83 -7.96 -23.35
N LYS A 167 -20.11 -8.56 -24.31
CA LYS A 167 -20.70 -9.47 -25.31
C LYS A 167 -21.25 -10.77 -24.73
N LEU A 168 -20.76 -11.18 -23.56
CA LEU A 168 -21.31 -12.33 -22.83
C LEU A 168 -22.63 -12.00 -22.11
N GLY A 169 -23.15 -10.76 -22.25
CA GLY A 169 -24.36 -10.30 -21.57
C GLY A 169 -24.13 -9.97 -20.09
N ASN A 170 -22.89 -9.98 -19.64
CA ASN A 170 -22.53 -9.70 -18.26
C ASN A 170 -22.33 -8.20 -18.06
N GLY A 171 -22.86 -7.65 -16.96
CA GLY A 171 -22.46 -6.34 -16.49
C GLY A 171 -20.97 -6.33 -16.17
N TYR A 172 -20.27 -5.27 -16.60
CA TYR A 172 -18.85 -5.12 -16.31
C TYR A 172 -18.65 -4.23 -15.08
N SER A 173 -18.00 -4.78 -14.05
CA SER A 173 -17.54 -4.06 -12.87
C SER A 173 -16.25 -4.69 -12.37
N GLN A 174 -15.25 -3.87 -12.09
CA GLN A 174 -14.06 -4.23 -11.33
C GLN A 174 -14.21 -3.65 -9.93
N THR A 175 -13.95 -4.49 -8.92
CA THR A 175 -13.85 -4.05 -7.54
C THR A 175 -12.38 -3.94 -7.17
N LYS A 176 -12.06 -3.00 -6.28
CA LYS A 176 -10.72 -2.93 -5.70
C LYS A 176 -10.48 -4.20 -4.89
N VAL A 177 -9.31 -4.78 -5.07
CA VAL A 177 -8.92 -6.02 -4.41
C VAL A 177 -8.31 -5.66 -3.06
N LYS A 178 -8.92 -6.16 -1.97
CA LYS A 178 -8.27 -6.23 -0.65
C LYS A 178 -7.03 -7.10 -0.80
N VAL A 179 -5.89 -6.58 -0.41
CA VAL A 179 -4.64 -7.33 -0.40
C VAL A 179 -4.30 -7.66 1.05
N GLU A 180 -4.31 -8.94 1.41
CA GLU A 180 -3.83 -9.39 2.71
C GLU A 180 -2.29 -9.42 2.74
N ASP A 181 -1.71 -9.11 3.90
CA ASP A 181 -0.28 -8.87 4.20
C ASP A 181 0.67 -10.05 3.83
N SER A 182 0.13 -11.14 3.29
CA SER A 182 0.84 -12.34 2.79
C SER A 182 0.91 -12.42 1.25
N GLY A 183 0.41 -11.41 0.52
CA GLY A 183 0.55 -11.31 -0.94
C GLY A 183 -0.50 -12.07 -1.75
N PHE A 184 -1.54 -12.66 -1.13
CA PHE A 184 -2.56 -13.43 -1.84
C PHE A 184 -3.92 -13.38 -1.10
N GLY A 185 -5.00 -13.00 -1.80
CA GLY A 185 -6.40 -13.23 -1.37
C GLY A 185 -7.25 -11.99 -1.02
N ALA A 186 -8.57 -12.07 -1.29
CA ALA A 186 -9.52 -10.98 -1.62
C ALA A 186 -10.73 -10.79 -0.66
N ILE A 187 -11.34 -9.58 -0.68
CA ILE A 187 -12.71 -9.07 -0.28
C ILE A 187 -13.11 -9.22 1.23
N GLU A 188 -13.80 -8.33 1.98
CA GLU A 188 -14.97 -7.41 1.80
C GLU A 188 -14.90 -6.13 2.71
N LEU A 189 -15.82 -5.15 2.55
CA LEU A 189 -15.65 -3.70 2.78
C LEU A 189 -16.80 -3.04 3.61
N GLU A 190 -16.50 -2.05 4.48
CA GLU A 190 -17.40 -0.96 4.92
C GLU A 190 -16.60 0.34 5.21
N SER A 191 -17.21 1.52 5.03
CA SER A 191 -16.57 2.85 5.02
C SER A 191 -17.02 3.78 6.16
N VAL A 192 -16.10 4.57 6.73
CA VAL A 192 -16.43 5.71 7.64
C VAL A 192 -15.49 6.91 7.39
N ASN A 193 -16.05 8.12 7.38
CA ASN A 193 -15.35 9.41 7.29
C ASN A 193 -15.20 10.04 8.68
N GLY A 194 -14.12 10.80 8.92
CA GLY A 194 -14.02 11.62 10.13
C GLY A 194 -12.91 12.68 10.11
N ASP A 195 -13.32 13.95 10.20
CA ASP A 195 -12.52 15.16 10.45
C ASP A 195 -12.06 15.28 11.90
N GLY A 196 -10.92 15.92 12.17
CA GLY A 196 -10.50 16.15 13.55
C GLY A 196 -9.09 16.68 13.78
N ASN A 197 -9.04 17.47 14.85
CA ASN A 197 -8.01 18.41 15.29
C ASN A 197 -6.57 17.91 15.18
N ALA A 198 -5.77 18.69 14.45
CA ALA A 198 -4.36 18.44 14.23
C ALA A 198 -3.55 18.84 15.47
N LEU A 199 -2.82 17.88 16.04
CA LEU A 199 -1.51 18.18 16.62
C LEU A 199 -0.76 18.99 15.55
N GLY A 200 -0.23 20.17 15.90
CA GLY A 200 0.44 21.04 14.93
C GLY A 200 1.47 20.27 14.09
N ALA A 201 1.77 20.71 12.88
CA ALA A 201 2.78 20.04 12.04
C ALA A 201 4.16 20.03 12.74
N ILE A 202 4.96 18.98 12.56
CA ILE A 202 6.39 19.02 12.92
C ILE A 202 7.10 19.78 11.79
N ASP A 203 7.96 20.73 12.14
CA ASP A 203 8.85 21.36 11.18
C ASP A 203 10.15 20.54 11.06
N CYS A 204 10.07 19.41 10.36
CA CYS A 204 11.20 18.50 10.18
C CYS A 204 11.32 18.02 8.72
N GLY A 205 12.51 18.19 8.15
CA GLY A 205 12.82 17.84 6.76
C GLY A 205 13.02 16.35 6.48
N THR A 206 12.82 15.47 7.47
CA THR A 206 13.12 14.03 7.38
C THR A 206 11.94 13.16 6.96
N GLU A 207 10.78 13.75 6.68
CA GLU A 207 9.56 13.01 6.36
C GLU A 207 9.71 12.16 5.08
N LYS A 208 9.73 10.83 5.25
CA LYS A 208 9.98 9.88 4.15
C LYS A 208 8.82 9.79 3.15
N GLY A 209 7.59 10.01 3.62
CA GLY A 209 6.36 9.91 2.80
C GLY A 209 6.28 10.90 1.64
N LYS A 210 7.11 11.96 1.64
CA LYS A 210 7.23 12.92 0.53
C LYS A 210 7.93 12.33 -0.69
N HIS A 211 8.77 11.31 -0.50
CA HIS A 211 9.46 10.62 -1.59
C HIS A 211 8.53 9.61 -2.26
N LYS A 212 7.79 10.08 -3.27
CA LYS A 212 6.97 9.20 -4.10
C LYS A 212 7.86 8.44 -5.07
N CYS A 213 7.81 7.12 -4.99
CA CYS A 213 8.32 6.27 -6.07
C CYS A 213 7.44 6.42 -7.30
N LYS A 214 8.02 6.18 -8.48
CA LYS A 214 7.23 6.14 -9.71
C LYS A 214 6.24 4.97 -9.60
N ASN A 215 4.99 5.19 -10.00
CA ASN A 215 3.86 4.25 -9.82
C ASN A 215 4.03 2.83 -10.44
N PHE A 216 5.16 2.54 -11.08
CA PHE A 216 5.49 1.25 -11.67
C PHE A 216 6.61 0.52 -10.90
N ARG A 217 7.01 1.01 -9.72
CA ARG A 217 7.95 0.34 -8.82
C ARG A 217 7.43 0.38 -7.39
N THR A 218 7.78 -0.64 -6.62
CA THR A 218 7.58 -0.61 -5.17
C THR A 218 8.46 0.46 -4.53
N ALA A 219 8.11 0.87 -3.32
CA ALA A 219 8.89 1.80 -2.51
C ALA A 219 10.03 1.12 -1.76
N GLY A 220 10.26 -0.16 -2.02
CA GLY A 220 11.29 -0.98 -1.38
C GLY A 220 10.71 -1.94 -0.36
N ILE A 221 11.53 -2.32 0.60
CA ILE A 221 11.14 -3.16 1.73
C ILE A 221 11.30 -2.41 3.05
N LEU A 222 10.45 -2.72 4.01
CA LEU A 222 10.57 -2.38 5.42
C LEU A 222 11.00 -3.64 6.16
N VAL A 223 12.11 -3.55 6.87
CA VAL A 223 12.66 -4.63 7.69
C VAL A 223 12.42 -4.33 9.15
N PHE A 224 12.00 -5.35 9.90
CA PHE A 224 11.88 -5.32 11.35
C PHE A 224 12.95 -6.21 11.94
N GLU A 225 13.77 -5.67 12.82
CA GLU A 225 14.95 -6.34 13.36
C GLU A 225 15.02 -6.16 14.89
N ARG A 226 15.55 -7.16 15.59
CA ARG A 226 15.93 -7.07 16.99
C ARG A 226 17.40 -6.63 17.12
N PRO A 227 17.79 -5.97 18.23
CA PRO A 227 19.19 -5.58 18.47
C PRO A 227 20.24 -6.69 18.30
N CYS A 228 19.85 -7.96 18.39
CA CYS A 228 20.71 -9.12 18.18
C CYS A 228 21.01 -9.46 16.70
N GLY A 229 20.51 -8.69 15.73
CA GLY A 229 20.67 -9.00 14.31
C GLY A 229 19.56 -9.87 13.71
N VAL A 230 18.60 -10.32 14.53
CA VAL A 230 17.53 -11.20 14.08
C VAL A 230 16.44 -10.38 13.40
N VAL A 231 16.24 -10.65 12.11
CA VAL A 231 15.09 -10.16 11.35
C VAL A 231 13.83 -10.90 11.81
N ILE A 232 12.81 -10.15 12.22
CA ILE A 232 11.52 -10.66 12.71
C ILE A 232 10.36 -10.30 11.77
N GLY A 233 10.64 -9.54 10.71
CA GLY A 233 9.65 -9.24 9.69
C GLY A 233 10.27 -8.53 8.50
N ILE A 234 9.73 -8.79 7.32
CA ILE A 234 10.03 -8.06 6.09
C ILE A 234 8.69 -7.76 5.42
N ARG A 235 8.48 -6.51 4.99
CA ARG A 235 7.26 -6.06 4.33
C ARG A 235 7.60 -5.24 3.10
N GLU A 236 6.87 -5.44 2.02
CA GLU A 236 7.02 -4.62 0.81
C GLU A 236 6.19 -3.34 0.95
N LEU A 237 6.79 -2.21 0.57
CA LEU A 237 6.13 -0.90 0.61
C LEU A 237 5.73 -0.49 -0.81
N PHE A 238 4.60 0.19 -0.97
CA PHE A 238 4.07 0.59 -2.28
C PHE A 238 3.87 2.10 -2.36
N GLY A 239 4.21 2.69 -3.50
CA GLY A 239 4.07 4.14 -3.75
C GLY A 239 5.07 5.01 -2.99
N SER A 240 5.11 4.92 -1.66
CA SER A 240 6.12 5.55 -0.80
C SER A 240 6.27 4.81 0.52
N GLU A 241 7.34 5.11 1.26
CA GLU A 241 7.48 4.76 2.68
C GLU A 241 6.55 5.67 3.50
N SER A 242 5.24 5.43 3.38
CA SER A 242 4.22 6.23 4.04
C SER A 242 4.04 5.82 5.50
N LYS A 243 3.78 6.79 6.38
CA LYS A 243 3.50 6.53 7.80
C LYS A 243 2.38 5.52 7.99
N THR A 244 1.35 5.59 7.14
CA THR A 244 0.21 4.69 7.19
C THR A 244 0.62 3.24 6.90
N GLN A 245 1.50 3.00 5.91
CA GLN A 245 2.02 1.64 5.64
C GLN A 245 2.95 1.17 6.76
N VAL A 246 3.90 2.01 7.17
CA VAL A 246 4.85 1.67 8.25
C VAL A 246 4.11 1.35 9.54
N TYR A 247 3.14 2.18 9.93
CA TYR A 247 2.29 1.94 11.10
C TYR A 247 1.44 0.69 10.95
N GLY A 248 0.81 0.47 9.78
CA GLY A 248 0.00 -0.72 9.52
C GLY A 248 0.81 -2.01 9.65
N HIS A 249 2.01 -2.06 9.06
CA HIS A 249 2.89 -3.22 9.16
C HIS A 249 3.44 -3.43 10.57
N LEU A 250 3.79 -2.35 11.29
CA LEU A 250 4.19 -2.43 12.69
C LEU A 250 3.06 -2.97 13.57
N HIS A 251 1.84 -2.48 13.34
CA HIS A 251 0.64 -2.95 14.04
C HIS A 251 0.41 -4.44 13.78
N ALA A 252 0.39 -4.86 12.51
CA ALA A 252 0.24 -6.27 12.14
C ALA A 252 1.34 -7.17 12.71
N LEU A 253 2.57 -6.68 12.83
CA LEU A 253 3.67 -7.43 13.45
C LEU A 253 3.44 -7.64 14.96
N ILE A 254 3.06 -6.57 15.67
CA ILE A 254 2.82 -6.62 17.11
C ILE A 254 1.58 -7.47 17.42
N ASP A 255 0.52 -7.33 16.63
CA ASP A 255 -0.74 -8.07 16.78
C ASP A 255 -0.56 -9.59 16.60
N LYS A 256 0.40 -10.00 15.76
CA LYS A 256 0.73 -11.42 15.51
C LYS A 256 1.57 -12.08 16.62
N GLY A 257 2.17 -11.31 17.54
CA GLY A 257 3.34 -11.76 18.29
C GLY A 257 3.31 -11.57 19.81
N LYS A 258 4.26 -12.25 20.48
CA LYS A 258 4.59 -12.08 21.91
C LYS A 258 5.43 -10.82 22.10
N MET A 259 4.84 -9.65 21.88
CA MET A 259 5.50 -8.35 21.99
C MET A 259 5.05 -7.55 23.21
N ASP A 260 4.53 -8.21 24.25
CA ASP A 260 4.03 -7.58 25.48
C ASP A 260 5.13 -6.77 26.20
N GLU A 261 6.38 -7.25 26.10
CA GLU A 261 7.57 -6.62 26.68
C GLU A 261 8.17 -5.49 25.81
N LEU A 262 7.62 -5.21 24.63
CA LEU A 262 8.15 -4.20 23.70
C LEU A 262 8.16 -2.81 24.35
N GLY A 263 9.31 -2.28 24.73
CA GLY A 263 9.46 -0.94 25.31
C GLY A 263 9.68 0.14 24.26
N THR A 264 10.54 -0.14 23.28
CA THR A 264 11.13 0.86 22.39
C THR A 264 11.06 0.45 20.92
N ILE A 265 10.76 1.41 20.06
CA ILE A 265 10.73 1.30 18.61
C ILE A 265 11.73 2.30 18.04
N CYS A 266 12.76 1.82 17.35
CA CYS A 266 13.77 2.64 16.67
C CYS A 266 13.43 2.76 15.19
N TYR A 267 13.42 3.98 14.68
CA TYR A 267 13.11 4.22 13.27
C TYR A 267 13.66 5.56 12.77
N ASP A 268 14.11 5.62 11.51
CA ASP A 268 14.59 6.86 10.87
C ASP A 268 13.61 8.02 10.99
N ASP A 269 12.33 7.77 10.68
CA ASP A 269 11.27 8.76 10.66
C ASP A 269 10.38 8.68 11.92
N ALA A 270 11.00 8.29 13.05
CA ALA A 270 10.35 8.05 14.33
C ALA A 270 9.49 9.22 14.83
N CYS A 271 9.92 10.46 14.61
CA CYS A 271 9.18 11.62 15.10
C CYS A 271 7.80 11.75 14.46
N HIS A 272 7.72 11.57 13.14
CA HIS A 272 6.45 11.62 12.43
C HIS A 272 5.63 10.35 12.70
N LEU A 273 6.26 9.18 12.82
CA LEU A 273 5.58 7.94 13.21
C LEU A 273 4.99 8.03 14.64
N LYS A 274 5.70 8.64 15.58
CA LYS A 274 5.24 8.82 16.97
C LYS A 274 4.03 9.73 17.03
N ARG A 275 4.05 10.89 16.37
CA ARG A 275 2.86 11.76 16.27
C ARG A 275 1.70 11.05 15.57
N PHE A 276 2.00 10.24 14.56
CA PHE A 276 0.99 9.43 13.89
C PHE A 276 0.35 8.44 14.88
N ALA A 277 1.15 7.69 15.65
CA ALA A 277 0.64 6.74 16.64
C ALA A 277 -0.16 7.41 17.78
N MET A 278 0.26 8.60 18.22
CA MET A 278 -0.37 9.34 19.32
C MET A 278 -1.63 10.12 18.92
N ASN A 279 -2.06 10.05 17.65
CA ASN A 279 -3.27 10.76 17.23
C ASN A 279 -4.49 10.24 18.04
N PRO A 280 -5.28 11.11 18.69
CA PRO A 280 -6.42 10.70 19.52
C PRO A 280 -7.45 9.82 18.80
N LYS A 281 -7.57 9.96 17.47
CA LYS A 281 -8.46 9.11 16.67
C LYS A 281 -7.96 7.69 16.48
N ARG A 282 -6.67 7.46 16.67
CA ARG A 282 -5.99 6.20 16.34
C ARG A 282 -5.51 5.46 17.57
N CYS A 283 -4.94 6.18 18.54
CA CYS A 283 -4.23 5.58 19.67
C CYS A 283 -5.09 4.66 20.55
N SER A 284 -6.42 4.74 20.47
CA SER A 284 -7.34 3.91 21.25
C SER A 284 -8.21 2.97 20.41
N LEU A 285 -7.97 2.84 19.10
CA LEU A 285 -8.82 2.01 18.22
C LEU A 285 -8.71 0.52 18.54
N THR A 286 -7.52 0.07 18.94
CA THR A 286 -7.24 -1.34 19.27
C THR A 286 -6.26 -1.42 20.43
N PRO A 287 -6.19 -2.55 21.17
CA PRO A 287 -5.19 -2.75 22.21
C PRO A 287 -3.76 -2.54 21.69
N THR A 288 -3.46 -3.03 20.49
CA THR A 288 -2.18 -2.85 19.81
C THR A 288 -1.91 -1.38 19.44
N ALA A 289 -2.93 -0.61 19.05
CA ALA A 289 -2.75 0.83 18.81
C ALA A 289 -2.43 1.59 20.11
N THR A 290 -3.10 1.24 21.22
CA THR A 290 -2.82 1.80 22.55
C THR A 290 -1.41 1.45 23.00
N LEU A 291 -1.02 0.20 22.81
CA LEU A 291 0.33 -0.28 23.06
C LEU A 291 1.36 0.57 22.30
N ILE A 292 1.26 0.68 20.97
CA ILE A 292 2.21 1.47 20.14
C ILE A 292 2.25 2.93 20.59
N SER A 293 1.10 3.54 20.90
CA SER A 293 1.03 4.95 21.29
C SER A 293 1.71 5.27 22.62
N THR A 294 1.88 4.26 23.49
CA THR A 294 2.51 4.40 24.82
C THR A 294 3.98 3.98 24.82
N ARG A 295 4.50 3.39 23.74
CA ARG A 295 5.90 2.97 23.63
C ARG A 295 6.83 4.11 23.27
N ASP A 296 8.10 3.94 23.62
CA ASP A 296 9.15 4.88 23.25
C ASP A 296 9.51 4.72 21.78
N ILE A 297 8.97 5.60 20.93
CA ILE A 297 9.37 5.68 19.52
C ILE A 297 10.51 6.71 19.41
N VAL A 298 11.69 6.26 19.03
CA VAL A 298 12.93 7.06 18.99
C VAL A 298 13.61 7.01 17.63
N CYS A 299 14.27 8.10 17.26
CA CYS A 299 14.99 8.19 16.01
C CYS A 299 16.18 7.23 15.99
N ASP A 300 16.48 6.65 14.83
CA ASP A 300 17.80 6.05 14.60
C ASP A 300 18.89 7.08 14.93
N ARG A 301 19.88 6.68 15.73
CA ARG A 301 21.01 7.52 16.16
C ARG A 301 21.79 8.09 14.97
N PHE A 302 22.00 7.33 13.90
CA PHE A 302 22.72 7.80 12.71
C PHE A 302 21.94 8.88 11.94
N HIS A 303 20.61 8.84 12.03
CA HIS A 303 19.72 9.80 11.35
C HIS A 303 19.29 10.97 12.25
N PHE A 304 19.41 10.86 13.58
CA PHE A 304 18.89 11.83 14.54
C PHE A 304 19.44 13.25 14.35
N ARG A 305 20.67 13.40 13.84
CA ARG A 305 21.25 14.72 13.52
C ARG A 305 20.40 15.53 12.55
N ASN A 306 19.67 14.87 11.64
CA ASN A 306 18.82 15.51 10.64
C ASN A 306 17.46 15.95 11.18
N HIS A 307 17.08 15.50 12.39
CA HIS A 307 15.83 15.87 13.03
C HIS A 307 15.99 17.16 13.83
N ILE A 308 15.58 18.29 13.25
CA ILE A 308 15.88 19.63 13.79
C ILE A 308 14.79 20.22 14.70
N ASP A 309 13.54 19.76 14.58
CA ASP A 309 12.42 20.27 15.38
C ASP A 309 12.65 20.04 16.88
N LYS A 310 12.33 21.04 17.71
CA LYS A 310 12.47 20.97 19.17
C LYS A 310 11.70 19.78 19.75
N TRP A 311 10.54 19.46 19.20
CA TRP A 311 9.75 18.30 19.59
C TRP A 311 10.47 17.00 19.28
N CYS A 312 11.10 16.86 18.10
CA CYS A 312 11.90 15.68 17.76
C CYS A 312 13.04 15.50 18.77
N LYS A 313 13.77 16.58 19.07
CA LYS A 313 14.87 16.56 20.04
C LYS A 313 14.44 16.20 21.45
N LYS A 314 13.23 16.59 21.85
CA LYS A 314 12.68 16.33 23.18
C LYS A 314 12.06 14.94 23.33
N HIS A 315 11.39 14.43 22.29
CA HIS A 315 10.52 13.26 22.41
C HIS A 315 11.02 12.01 21.68
N CYS A 316 12.02 12.14 20.80
CA CYS A 316 12.51 11.05 19.95
C CYS A 316 14.03 10.90 20.00
N ASN A 317 14.69 11.45 21.02
CA ASN A 317 16.14 11.38 21.17
C ASN A 317 16.59 9.97 21.61
N PRO A 318 17.36 9.24 20.80
CA PRO A 318 17.80 7.89 21.16
C PRO A 318 18.71 7.86 22.39
N ASP A 319 19.45 8.93 22.68
CA ASP A 319 20.40 8.95 23.80
C ASP A 319 19.71 9.11 25.17
N GLN A 320 18.41 9.47 25.15
CA GLN A 320 17.57 9.53 26.35
C GLN A 320 16.83 8.22 26.62
N CYS A 321 16.89 7.25 25.70
CA CYS A 321 16.22 5.97 25.84
C CYS A 321 17.06 5.00 26.69
N ASN A 322 16.49 4.50 27.79
CA ASN A 322 17.17 3.57 28.68
C ASN A 322 17.39 2.19 28.03
N ASP A 323 16.47 1.74 27.17
CA ASP A 323 16.58 0.44 26.48
C ASP A 323 17.75 0.40 25.47
N LEU A 324 18.30 1.57 25.09
CA LEU A 324 19.40 1.70 24.12
C LEU A 324 20.75 2.01 24.78
N LYS A 325 20.81 2.11 26.10
CA LYS A 325 22.09 2.28 26.82
C LYS A 325 22.79 0.93 26.83
N ALA A 326 24.02 0.90 26.30
CA ALA A 326 24.89 -0.27 26.43
C ALA A 326 25.06 -0.58 27.93
N SER A 327 24.93 -1.86 28.28
CA SER A 327 25.27 -2.34 29.63
C SER A 327 26.78 -2.36 29.82
#